data_AF-A0A2P5YFE2-F1
#
_entry.id   AF-A0A2P5YFE2-F1
#
_cell.length_a   1.000
_cell.length_b   1.000
_cell.length_c   1.000
_cell.angle_alpha   90.00
_cell.angle_beta   90.00
_cell.angle_gamma   90.00
#
_symmetry.space_group_name_H-M   'P 1'
#
loop_
_entity.id
_entity.type
_entity.pdbx_description
1 polymer ?
#
loop_
_entity_poly.entity_id
_entity_poly.type
_entity_poly.pdbx_seq_one_letter_code
_entity_poly.pdbx_strand_id
1 'polypeptide(L)'
;MDKMVEEVEKTKKEWDEAYSKTQQHIKEIQEYGNSTMEETKNKNSLPRLNGLAQDGLALLNSLQFNLDLLAPQLPTGDEVQSAKALLKTWRSQSRSLRMNLRNANLQAKDNMRKTAQKERELLLGGGEESTVRRRNLQTKAGMTSAAESITESLRRTRQLMVQDVTAYIAAIYPDRIVLVVGFIFFSCAVLYVVSKRIGILKLQRTITTAIKAGMAGKPELARKAVEEGINQGRFDGNVVPDKGLPLQQPMRDEL
;
A
#
# COMPACT_ATOMS: atom_id res chain seq x y z
N MET A 1 -11.30 -38.21 -13.45
CA MET A 1 -10.67 -36.91 -13.79
C MET A 1 -9.89 -36.45 -12.58
N ASP A 2 -8.75 -35.80 -12.79
CA ASP A 2 -7.95 -35.28 -11.69
C ASP A 2 -8.69 -34.13 -10.99
N LYS A 3 -8.65 -34.11 -9.66
CA LYS A 3 -9.39 -33.16 -8.80
C LYS A 3 -9.02 -31.70 -9.12
N MET A 4 -7.76 -31.46 -9.53
CA MET A 4 -7.29 -30.13 -9.92
C MET A 4 -7.87 -29.67 -11.26
N VAL A 5 -8.06 -30.58 -12.22
CA VAL A 5 -8.64 -30.27 -13.52
C VAL A 5 -10.13 -29.90 -13.38
N GLU A 6 -10.86 -30.60 -12.51
CA GLU A 6 -12.26 -30.29 -12.21
C GLU A 6 -12.45 -28.91 -11.55
N GLU A 7 -11.59 -28.55 -10.59
CA GLU A 7 -11.61 -27.22 -9.95
C GLU A 7 -11.26 -26.09 -10.94
N VAL A 8 -10.35 -26.34 -11.89
CA VAL A 8 -10.04 -25.39 -12.97
C VAL A 8 -11.24 -25.19 -13.89
N GLU A 9 -11.93 -26.26 -14.28
CA GLU A 9 -13.15 -26.15 -15.12
C GLU A 9 -14.27 -25.40 -14.41
N LYS A 10 -14.46 -25.64 -13.10
CA LYS A 10 -15.43 -24.92 -12.28
C LYS A 10 -15.09 -23.44 -12.20
N THR A 11 -13.83 -23.11 -11.92
CA THR A 11 -13.34 -21.72 -11.88
C THR A 11 -13.58 -21.01 -13.21
N LYS A 12 -13.43 -21.73 -14.34
CA LYS A 12 -13.70 -21.19 -15.67
C LYS A 12 -15.18 -20.88 -15.90
N LYS A 13 -16.08 -21.79 -15.52
CA LYS A 13 -17.54 -21.57 -15.63
C LYS A 13 -17.99 -20.38 -14.77
N GLU A 14 -17.51 -20.29 -13.54
CA GLU A 14 -17.80 -19.17 -12.63
C GLU A 14 -17.27 -17.84 -13.20
N TRP A 15 -16.10 -17.86 -13.84
CA TRP A 15 -15.53 -16.69 -14.49
C TRP A 15 -16.38 -16.21 -15.66
N ASP A 16 -16.82 -17.12 -16.54
CA ASP A 16 -17.65 -16.77 -17.70
C ASP A 16 -19.01 -16.17 -17.26
N GLU A 17 -19.63 -16.76 -16.23
CA GLU A 17 -20.89 -16.26 -15.67
C GLU A 17 -20.71 -14.88 -15.02
N ALA A 18 -19.69 -14.72 -14.18
CA ALA A 18 -19.39 -13.44 -13.52
C ALA A 18 -19.04 -12.35 -14.54
N TYR A 19 -18.32 -12.70 -15.61
CA TYR A 19 -17.95 -11.78 -16.68
C TYR A 19 -19.18 -11.30 -17.44
N SER A 20 -20.07 -12.22 -17.82
CA SER A 20 -21.33 -11.90 -18.51
C SER A 20 -22.23 -10.97 -17.68
N LYS A 21 -22.45 -11.30 -16.39
CA LYS A 21 -23.24 -10.46 -15.48
C LYS A 21 -22.64 -9.06 -15.31
N THR A 22 -21.32 -8.98 -15.12
CA THR A 22 -20.63 -7.69 -14.98
C THR A 22 -20.73 -6.84 -16.25
N GLN A 23 -20.61 -7.47 -17.43
CA GLN A 23 -20.85 -6.79 -18.71
C GLN A 23 -22.28 -6.28 -18.83
N GLN A 24 -23.27 -7.05 -18.39
CA GLN A 24 -24.67 -6.62 -18.40
C GLN A 24 -24.87 -5.38 -17.51
N HIS A 25 -24.34 -5.39 -16.28
CA HIS A 25 -24.41 -4.22 -15.40
C HIS A 25 -23.73 -2.98 -16.00
N ILE A 26 -22.60 -3.16 -16.71
CA ILE A 26 -21.93 -2.05 -17.41
C ILE A 26 -22.80 -1.49 -18.54
N LYS A 27 -23.51 -2.33 -19.29
CA LYS A 27 -24.47 -1.89 -20.32
C LYS A 27 -25.65 -1.13 -19.70
N GLU A 28 -26.20 -1.64 -18.61
CA GLU A 28 -27.27 -0.97 -17.86
C GLU A 28 -26.82 0.40 -17.31
N ILE A 29 -25.56 0.52 -16.88
CA ILE A 29 -24.95 1.80 -16.51
C ILE A 29 -24.84 2.73 -17.72
N GLN A 30 -24.38 2.21 -18.86
CA GLN A 30 -24.20 3.01 -20.08
C GLN A 30 -25.52 3.60 -20.59
N GLU A 31 -26.60 2.83 -20.50
CA GLU A 31 -27.96 3.26 -20.86
C GLU A 31 -28.65 4.09 -19.76
N TYR A 32 -28.01 4.22 -18.59
CA TYR A 32 -28.55 4.98 -17.49
C TYR A 32 -28.70 6.46 -17.88
N GLY A 33 -29.91 7.00 -17.66
CA GLY A 33 -30.25 8.38 -18.04
C GLY A 33 -30.81 8.55 -19.46
N ASN A 34 -30.82 7.51 -20.30
CA ASN A 34 -31.45 7.54 -21.64
C ASN A 34 -32.95 7.23 -21.63
N SER A 35 -33.48 6.70 -20.52
CA SER A 35 -34.88 6.30 -20.42
C SER A 35 -35.76 7.37 -19.77
N THR A 36 -37.02 7.44 -20.21
CA THR A 36 -38.04 8.35 -19.66
C THR A 36 -38.27 8.06 -18.17
N MET A 37 -38.62 9.10 -17.42
CA MET A 37 -38.80 9.12 -15.95
C MET A 37 -39.73 8.02 -15.39
N GLU A 38 -40.59 7.43 -16.24
CA GLU A 38 -41.48 6.31 -15.88
C GLU A 38 -40.80 4.94 -15.92
N GLU A 39 -39.85 4.71 -16.84
CA GLU A 39 -39.08 3.46 -16.93
C GLU A 39 -38.05 3.30 -15.80
N THR A 40 -37.73 4.40 -15.12
CA THR A 40 -36.70 4.43 -14.08
C THR A 40 -37.19 3.89 -12.73
N LYS A 41 -38.51 3.69 -12.55
CA LYS A 41 -39.07 3.15 -11.29
C LYS A 41 -38.66 1.70 -10.99
N ASN A 42 -38.31 0.93 -12.02
CA ASN A 42 -37.97 -0.50 -11.88
C ASN A 42 -36.50 -0.81 -12.19
N LYS A 43 -35.70 0.21 -12.56
CA LYS A 43 -34.27 0.03 -12.86
C LYS A 43 -33.46 0.25 -11.59
N ASN A 44 -32.43 -0.58 -11.38
CA ASN A 44 -31.49 -0.41 -10.27
C ASN A 44 -30.90 1.00 -10.29
N SER A 45 -30.73 1.61 -9.12
CA SER A 45 -30.11 2.92 -9.02
C SER A 45 -28.67 2.86 -9.53
N LEU A 46 -28.17 3.95 -10.11
CA LEU A 46 -26.79 4.03 -10.62
C LEU A 46 -25.73 3.64 -9.57
N PRO A 47 -25.87 4.01 -8.27
CA PRO A 47 -24.96 3.53 -7.23
C PRO A 47 -25.03 2.02 -7.03
N ARG A 48 -26.22 1.42 -7.09
CA ARG A 48 -26.41 -0.03 -6.94
C ARG A 48 -25.80 -0.79 -8.12
N LEU A 49 -26.03 -0.33 -9.35
CA LEU A 49 -25.42 -0.91 -10.55
C LEU A 49 -23.89 -0.84 -10.50
N ASN A 50 -23.34 0.28 -10.04
CA ASN A 50 -21.91 0.42 -9.84
C ASN A 50 -21.36 -0.51 -8.76
N GLY A 51 -22.07 -0.66 -7.63
CA GLY A 51 -21.72 -1.64 -6.60
C GLY A 51 -21.67 -3.06 -7.18
N LEU A 52 -22.73 -3.49 -7.88
CA LEU A 52 -22.78 -4.81 -8.51
C LEU A 52 -21.67 -5.03 -9.55
N ALA A 53 -21.35 -4.01 -10.35
CA ALA A 53 -20.25 -4.10 -11.31
C ALA A 53 -18.87 -4.17 -10.62
N GLN A 54 -18.69 -3.48 -9.49
CA GLN A 54 -17.46 -3.54 -8.69
C GLN A 54 -17.32 -4.89 -7.99
N ASP A 55 -18.42 -5.42 -7.44
CA ASP A 55 -18.45 -6.76 -6.82
C ASP A 55 -18.13 -7.84 -7.86
N GLY A 56 -18.72 -7.74 -9.06
CA GLY A 56 -18.39 -8.62 -10.18
C GLY A 56 -16.91 -8.53 -10.59
N LEU A 57 -16.34 -7.32 -10.65
CA LEU A 57 -14.90 -7.14 -10.89
C LEU A 57 -14.04 -7.71 -9.76
N ALA A 58 -14.48 -7.66 -8.50
CA ALA A 58 -13.78 -8.26 -7.38
C ALA A 58 -13.77 -9.79 -7.48
N LEU A 59 -14.92 -10.38 -7.81
CA LEU A 59 -15.05 -11.82 -8.05
C LEU A 59 -14.16 -12.29 -9.22
N LEU A 60 -14.10 -11.54 -10.31
CA LEU A 60 -13.20 -11.86 -11.44
C LEU A 60 -11.72 -11.85 -11.01
N ASN A 61 -11.33 -10.97 -10.09
CA ASN A 61 -9.96 -10.95 -9.57
C ASN A 61 -9.67 -12.13 -8.63
N SER A 62 -10.64 -12.54 -7.80
CA SER A 62 -10.45 -13.73 -6.97
C SER A 62 -10.37 -15.00 -7.81
N LEU A 63 -11.16 -15.11 -8.89
CA LEU A 63 -11.08 -16.26 -9.81
C LEU A 63 -9.77 -16.29 -10.59
N GLN A 64 -9.23 -15.12 -10.96
CA GLN A 64 -7.88 -15.01 -11.53
C GLN A 64 -6.81 -15.50 -10.54
N PHE A 65 -6.92 -15.10 -9.27
CA PHE A 65 -6.00 -15.53 -8.22
C PHE A 65 -6.10 -17.05 -7.99
N ASN A 66 -7.32 -17.60 -7.95
CA ASN A 66 -7.54 -19.04 -7.82
C ASN A 66 -6.91 -19.82 -8.99
N LEU A 67 -7.08 -19.34 -10.23
CA LEU A 67 -6.45 -19.96 -11.38
C LEU A 67 -4.91 -19.86 -11.33
N ASP A 68 -4.35 -18.74 -10.85
CA ASP A 68 -2.90 -18.57 -10.67
C ASP A 68 -2.34 -19.55 -9.62
N LEU A 69 -3.14 -19.88 -8.60
CA LEU A 69 -2.79 -20.86 -7.57
C LEU A 69 -2.91 -22.31 -8.06
N LEU A 70 -3.90 -22.60 -8.90
CA LEU A 70 -4.17 -23.94 -9.44
C LEU A 70 -3.24 -24.28 -10.61
N ALA A 71 -2.81 -23.29 -11.41
CA ALA A 71 -2.00 -23.52 -12.60
C ALA A 71 -0.70 -24.30 -12.34
N PRO A 72 0.08 -24.07 -11.26
CA PRO A 72 1.28 -24.85 -10.95
C PRO A 72 1.00 -26.27 -10.43
N GLN A 73 -0.24 -26.55 -9.99
CA GLN A 73 -0.64 -27.83 -9.39
C GLN A 73 -1.19 -28.82 -10.43
N LEU A 74 -1.25 -28.42 -11.71
CA LEU A 74 -1.70 -29.28 -12.79
C LEU A 74 -0.66 -30.38 -13.10
N PRO A 75 -1.11 -31.61 -13.38
CA PRO A 75 -0.23 -32.77 -13.52
C PRO A 75 0.65 -32.71 -14.78
N THR A 76 0.22 -32.00 -15.83
CA THR A 76 0.91 -31.95 -17.13
C THR A 76 1.43 -30.55 -17.45
N GLY A 77 2.68 -30.45 -17.93
CA GLY A 77 3.29 -29.18 -18.32
C GLY A 77 2.52 -28.41 -19.42
N ASP A 78 1.85 -29.12 -20.32
CA ASP A 78 1.00 -28.52 -21.37
C ASP A 78 -0.28 -27.89 -20.80
N GLU A 79 -0.86 -28.52 -19.77
CA GLU A 79 -2.02 -27.99 -19.04
C GLU A 79 -1.62 -26.73 -18.25
N VAL A 80 -0.43 -26.74 -17.64
CA VAL A 80 0.14 -25.56 -16.98
C VAL A 80 0.32 -24.41 -17.98
N GLN A 81 0.80 -24.67 -19.20
CA GLN A 81 0.95 -23.64 -20.23
C GLN A 81 -0.39 -23.09 -20.71
N SER A 82 -1.39 -23.97 -20.93
CA SER A 82 -2.73 -23.55 -21.35
C SER A 82 -3.43 -22.71 -20.27
N ALA A 83 -3.31 -23.08 -18.99
CA ALA A 83 -3.82 -22.30 -17.86
C ALA A 83 -3.16 -20.92 -17.77
N LYS A 84 -1.83 -20.83 -17.99
CA LYS A 84 -1.11 -19.54 -18.06
C LYS A 84 -1.57 -18.67 -19.23
N ALA A 85 -1.82 -19.25 -20.39
CA ALA A 85 -2.35 -18.52 -21.55
C ALA A 85 -3.77 -18.00 -21.30
N LEU A 86 -4.62 -18.80 -20.64
CA LEU A 86 -5.97 -18.44 -20.24
C LEU A 86 -5.95 -17.31 -19.20
N LEU A 87 -5.05 -17.37 -18.22
CA LEU A 87 -4.85 -16.31 -17.23
C LEU A 87 -4.41 -14.97 -17.86
N LYS A 88 -3.55 -15.00 -18.87
CA LYS A 88 -3.19 -13.80 -19.66
C LYS A 88 -4.41 -13.21 -20.35
N THR A 89 -5.28 -14.05 -20.89
CA THR A 89 -6.54 -13.65 -21.54
C THR A 89 -7.50 -13.01 -20.54
N TRP A 90 -7.72 -13.64 -19.39
CA TRP A 90 -8.57 -13.11 -18.31
C TRP A 90 -8.09 -11.76 -17.78
N ARG A 91 -6.78 -11.58 -17.61
CA ARG A 91 -6.18 -10.30 -17.21
C ARG A 91 -6.48 -9.20 -18.23
N SER A 92 -6.38 -9.50 -19.53
CA SER A 92 -6.72 -8.57 -20.60
C SER A 92 -8.21 -8.21 -20.58
N GLN A 93 -9.09 -9.20 -20.48
CA GLN A 93 -10.54 -9.02 -20.41
C GLN A 93 -10.98 -8.23 -19.17
N SER A 94 -10.37 -8.48 -18.02
CA SER A 94 -10.69 -7.70 -16.80
C SER A 94 -10.19 -6.26 -16.91
N ARG A 95 -9.05 -6.03 -17.57
CA ARG A 95 -8.54 -4.68 -17.83
C ARG A 95 -9.47 -3.93 -18.78
N SER A 96 -9.93 -4.55 -19.86
CA SER A 96 -10.90 -3.92 -20.78
C SER A 96 -12.23 -3.66 -20.09
N LEU A 97 -12.71 -4.58 -19.27
CA LEU A 97 -13.94 -4.43 -18.49
C LEU A 97 -13.89 -3.23 -17.53
N ARG A 98 -12.76 -3.01 -16.85
CA ARG A 98 -12.54 -1.82 -16.01
C ARG A 98 -12.58 -0.52 -16.82
N MET A 99 -12.01 -0.52 -18.03
CA MET A 99 -12.06 0.66 -18.90
C MET A 99 -13.49 0.92 -19.39
N ASN A 100 -14.23 -0.13 -19.76
CA ASN A 100 -15.62 -0.03 -20.17
C ASN A 100 -16.51 0.49 -19.03
N LEU A 101 -16.31 0.03 -17.79
CA LEU A 101 -17.02 0.56 -16.62
C LEU A 101 -16.76 2.05 -16.40
N ARG A 102 -15.51 2.51 -16.56
CA ARG A 102 -15.18 3.94 -16.45
C ARG A 102 -15.87 4.76 -17.55
N ASN A 103 -15.83 4.27 -18.79
CA ASN A 103 -16.47 4.93 -19.92
C ASN A 103 -18.00 4.95 -19.79
N ALA A 104 -18.61 3.86 -19.35
CA ALA A 104 -20.04 3.77 -19.09
C ALA A 104 -20.47 4.76 -18.00
N ASN A 105 -19.68 4.91 -16.93
CA ASN A 105 -19.95 5.92 -15.89
C ASN A 105 -19.87 7.36 -16.41
N LEU A 106 -18.92 7.66 -17.29
CA LEU A 106 -18.84 8.97 -17.94
C LEU A 106 -20.06 9.22 -18.83
N GLN A 107 -20.44 8.24 -19.64
CA GLN A 107 -21.64 8.34 -20.49
C GLN A 107 -22.92 8.50 -19.66
N ALA A 108 -23.09 7.70 -18.60
CA ALA A 108 -24.23 7.82 -17.68
C ALA A 108 -24.33 9.24 -17.12
N LYS A 109 -23.20 9.82 -16.70
CA LYS A 109 -23.14 11.19 -16.19
C LYS A 109 -23.53 12.22 -17.24
N ASP A 110 -23.07 12.07 -18.48
CA ASP A 110 -23.43 12.96 -19.58
C ASP A 110 -24.89 12.82 -20.00
N ASN A 111 -25.43 11.60 -20.02
CA ASN A 111 -26.84 11.33 -20.29
C ASN A 111 -27.73 11.94 -19.21
N MET A 112 -27.37 11.76 -17.95
CA MET A 112 -28.07 12.41 -16.82
C MET A 112 -28.03 13.93 -16.91
N ARG A 113 -26.89 14.53 -17.30
CA ARG A 113 -26.78 15.99 -17.50
C ARG A 113 -27.70 16.48 -18.60
N LYS A 114 -27.73 15.79 -19.75
CA LYS A 114 -28.62 16.12 -20.87
C LYS A 114 -30.09 15.99 -20.47
N THR A 115 -30.46 14.92 -19.77
CA THR A 115 -31.84 14.71 -19.30
C THR A 115 -32.24 15.76 -18.26
N ALA A 116 -31.34 16.13 -17.35
CA ALA A 116 -31.58 17.21 -16.38
C ALA A 116 -31.70 18.59 -17.06
N GLN A 117 -30.93 18.86 -18.11
CA GLN A 117 -31.07 20.09 -18.92
C GLN A 117 -32.42 20.14 -19.63
N LYS A 118 -32.82 19.07 -20.31
CA LYS A 118 -34.15 18.95 -20.93
C LYS A 118 -35.28 19.12 -19.92
N GLU A 119 -35.13 18.54 -18.73
CA GLU A 119 -36.11 18.71 -17.65
C GLU A 119 -36.20 20.18 -17.18
N ARG A 120 -35.07 20.88 -17.05
CA ARG A 120 -35.06 22.32 -16.72
C ARG A 120 -35.71 23.16 -17.80
N GLU A 121 -35.42 22.91 -19.08
CA GLU A 121 -36.05 23.61 -20.20
C GLU A 121 -37.58 23.43 -20.19
N LEU A 122 -38.05 22.20 -19.95
CA LEU A 122 -39.48 21.89 -19.84
C LEU A 122 -40.13 22.56 -18.62
N LEU A 123 -39.42 22.66 -17.49
CA LEU A 123 -39.93 23.34 -16.28
C LEU A 123 -39.96 24.87 -16.41
N LEU A 124 -39.08 25.44 -17.24
CA LEU A 124 -39.02 26.87 -17.52
C LEU A 124 -39.97 27.28 -18.66
N GLY A 125 -40.47 26.33 -19.46
CA GLY A 125 -41.51 26.56 -20.46
C GLY A 125 -42.84 27.01 -19.82
N GLY A 126 -43.58 27.89 -20.50
CA GLY A 126 -44.86 28.43 -20.04
C GLY A 126 -46.10 27.58 -20.35
N GLY A 127 -45.94 26.34 -20.82
CA GLY A 127 -47.05 25.49 -21.29
C GLY A 127 -47.72 24.64 -20.21
N GLU A 128 -48.86 24.04 -20.52
CA GLU A 128 -49.63 23.18 -19.61
C GLU A 128 -48.80 22.02 -19.03
N GLU A 129 -47.91 21.43 -19.83
CA GLU A 129 -46.99 20.38 -19.42
C GLU A 129 -46.07 20.78 -18.26
N SER A 130 -45.61 22.04 -18.21
CA SER A 130 -44.72 22.50 -17.14
C SER A 130 -45.48 22.69 -15.82
N THR A 131 -46.76 23.08 -15.87
CA THR A 131 -47.62 23.25 -14.69
C THR A 131 -48.01 21.92 -14.05
N VAL A 132 -48.33 20.90 -14.85
CA VAL A 132 -48.60 19.52 -14.37
C VAL A 132 -47.33 18.93 -13.76
N ARG A 133 -46.16 19.17 -14.39
CA ARG A 133 -44.89 18.63 -13.92
C ARG A 133 -44.39 19.29 -12.63
N ARG A 134 -44.63 20.58 -12.41
CA ARG A 134 -44.37 21.26 -11.12
C ARG A 134 -45.22 20.68 -9.98
N ARG A 135 -46.51 20.41 -10.23
CA ARG A 135 -47.40 19.77 -9.23
C ARG A 135 -46.92 18.37 -8.88
N ASN A 136 -46.56 17.56 -9.87
CA ASN A 136 -46.05 16.20 -9.63
C ASN A 136 -44.71 16.21 -8.85
N LEU A 137 -43.83 17.17 -9.11
CA LEU A 137 -42.58 17.34 -8.35
C LEU A 137 -42.84 17.74 -6.90
N GLN A 138 -43.84 18.59 -6.62
CA GLN A 138 -44.21 18.94 -5.24
C GLN A 138 -44.71 17.72 -4.47
N THR A 139 -45.58 16.90 -5.07
CA THR A 139 -46.07 15.66 -4.45
C THR A 139 -44.92 14.69 -4.17
N LYS A 140 -43.98 14.54 -5.13
CA LYS A 140 -42.81 13.68 -4.96
C LYS A 140 -41.82 14.23 -3.91
N ALA A 141 -41.60 15.54 -3.87
CA ALA A 141 -40.75 16.21 -2.89
C ALA A 141 -41.30 16.08 -1.46
N GLY A 142 -42.62 16.18 -1.29
CA GLY A 142 -43.29 15.92 -0.02
C GLY A 142 -43.06 14.48 0.46
N MET A 143 -43.14 13.50 -0.44
CA MET A 143 -42.86 12.10 -0.13
C MET A 143 -41.38 11.82 0.16
N THR A 144 -40.44 12.45 -0.55
CA THR A 144 -39.01 12.29 -0.29
C THR A 144 -38.56 12.98 0.99
N SER A 145 -39.12 14.14 1.34
CA SER A 145 -38.85 14.81 2.62
C SER A 145 -39.29 13.94 3.80
N ALA A 146 -40.45 13.27 3.68
CA ALA A 146 -40.88 12.29 4.68
C ALA A 146 -39.87 11.13 4.83
N ALA A 147 -39.36 10.59 3.72
CA ALA A 147 -38.36 9.51 3.75
C ALA A 147 -36.96 9.97 4.24
N GLU A 148 -36.57 11.22 3.95
CA GLU A 148 -35.31 11.81 4.39
C GLU A 148 -35.29 12.01 5.91
N SER A 149 -36.40 12.46 6.51
CA SER A 149 -36.52 12.58 7.97
C SER A 149 -36.30 11.24 8.71
N ILE A 150 -36.78 10.14 8.12
CA ILE A 150 -36.61 8.78 8.66
C ILE A 150 -35.14 8.34 8.51
N THR A 151 -34.50 8.65 7.39
CA THR A 151 -33.11 8.23 7.14
C THR A 151 -32.09 9.09 7.90
N GLU A 152 -32.38 10.38 8.13
CA GLU A 152 -31.56 11.28 8.94
C GLU A 152 -31.52 10.83 10.40
N SER A 153 -32.64 10.32 10.93
CA SER A 153 -32.68 9.72 12.27
C SER A 153 -31.72 8.53 12.40
N LEU A 154 -31.67 7.65 11.40
CA LEU A 154 -30.76 6.49 11.35
C LEU A 154 -29.29 6.91 11.22
N ARG A 155 -29.03 7.97 10.45
CA ARG A 155 -27.67 8.52 10.25
C ARG A 155 -27.13 9.19 11.51
N ARG A 156 -27.97 9.93 12.26
CA ARG A 156 -27.60 10.49 13.56
C ARG A 156 -27.25 9.40 14.57
N THR A 157 -28.01 8.30 14.61
CA THR A 157 -27.70 7.15 15.48
C THR A 157 -26.37 6.49 15.10
N ARG A 158 -26.05 6.36 13.80
CA ARG A 158 -24.73 5.87 13.35
C ARG A 158 -23.58 6.81 13.77
N GLN A 159 -23.78 8.12 13.68
CA GLN A 159 -22.73 9.09 14.01
C GLN A 159 -22.39 9.12 15.51
N LEU A 160 -23.40 9.00 16.38
CA LEU A 160 -23.18 8.91 17.83
C LEU A 160 -22.38 7.65 18.21
N MET A 161 -22.67 6.51 17.58
CA MET A 161 -21.96 5.25 17.87
C MET A 161 -20.49 5.25 17.41
N VAL A 162 -20.16 5.99 16.33
CA VAL A 162 -18.78 6.12 15.84
C VAL A 162 -17.95 7.06 16.73
N GLN A 163 -18.59 8.08 17.32
CA GLN A 163 -17.94 9.02 18.23
C GLN A 163 -17.49 8.33 19.53
N ASP A 164 -18.32 7.44 20.09
CA ASP A 164 -18.00 6.70 21.31
C ASP A 164 -16.80 5.75 21.14
N VAL A 165 -16.73 5.05 20.01
CA VAL A 165 -15.63 4.10 19.71
C VAL A 165 -14.30 4.84 19.52
N THR A 166 -14.32 5.99 18.84
CA THR A 166 -13.10 6.74 18.52
C THR A 166 -12.53 7.43 19.76
N ALA A 167 -13.39 7.95 20.65
CA ALA A 167 -12.97 8.57 21.90
C ALA A 167 -12.36 7.56 22.89
N TYR A 168 -12.91 6.35 22.97
CA TYR A 168 -12.39 5.27 23.83
C TYR A 168 -10.97 4.84 23.44
N ILE A 169 -10.70 4.70 22.13
CA ILE A 169 -9.38 4.27 21.64
C ILE A 169 -8.33 5.37 21.85
N ALA A 170 -8.70 6.64 21.66
CA ALA A 170 -7.80 7.78 21.83
C ALA A 170 -7.33 7.97 23.29
N ALA A 171 -8.13 7.55 24.28
CA ALA A 171 -7.78 7.67 25.69
C ALA A 171 -6.80 6.58 26.19
N ILE A 172 -6.81 5.39 25.60
CA ILE A 172 -6.05 4.22 26.12
C ILE A 172 -4.63 4.15 25.54
N TYR A 173 -4.42 4.67 24.34
CA TYR A 173 -3.15 4.58 23.61
C TYR A 173 -1.99 5.43 24.15
N PRO A 174 -2.18 6.71 24.54
CA PRO A 174 -1.06 7.57 24.91
C PRO A 174 -0.44 7.19 26.25
N ASP A 175 -1.23 6.78 27.24
CA ASP A 175 -0.73 6.45 28.58
C ASP A 175 0.25 5.26 28.56
N ARG A 176 -0.01 4.25 27.72
CA ARG A 176 0.88 3.09 27.59
C ARG A 176 2.16 3.42 26.82
N ILE A 177 2.10 4.29 25.81
CA ILE A 177 3.28 4.72 25.04
C ILE A 177 4.20 5.60 25.88
N VAL A 178 3.64 6.57 26.61
CA VAL A 178 4.42 7.48 27.46
C VAL A 178 5.15 6.71 28.56
N LEU A 179 4.50 5.71 29.17
CA LEU A 179 5.13 4.84 30.18
C LEU A 179 6.32 4.04 29.60
N VAL A 180 6.18 3.47 28.41
CA VAL A 180 7.25 2.68 27.76
C VAL A 180 8.43 3.59 27.37
N VAL A 181 8.16 4.73 26.74
CA VAL A 181 9.21 5.68 26.33
C VAL A 181 9.93 6.27 27.55
N GLY A 182 9.19 6.62 28.60
CA GLY A 182 9.77 7.12 29.86
C GLY A 182 10.67 6.08 30.53
N PHE A 183 10.27 4.82 30.55
CA PHE A 183 11.09 3.73 31.12
C PHE A 183 12.40 3.51 30.33
N ILE A 184 12.36 3.61 29.01
CA ILE A 184 13.56 3.49 28.15
C ILE A 184 14.52 4.66 28.42
N PHE A 185 14.03 5.90 28.49
CA PHE A 185 14.88 7.05 28.81
C PHE A 185 15.50 6.96 30.21
N PHE A 186 14.70 6.54 31.20
CA PHE A 186 15.16 6.37 32.56
C PHE A 186 16.23 5.28 32.67
N SER A 187 16.00 4.12 32.06
CA SER A 187 16.98 3.02 32.03
C SER A 187 18.27 3.42 31.30
N CYS A 188 18.20 4.12 30.17
CA CYS A 188 19.38 4.69 29.49
C CYS A 188 20.18 5.65 30.38
N ALA A 189 19.50 6.54 31.11
CA ALA A 189 20.17 7.48 32.02
C ALA A 189 20.88 6.76 33.18
N VAL A 190 20.24 5.75 33.76
CA VAL A 190 20.83 4.92 34.82
C VAL A 190 22.06 4.16 34.29
N LEU A 191 21.94 3.52 33.13
CA LEU A 191 23.06 2.81 32.49
C LEU A 191 24.22 3.74 32.14
N TYR A 192 23.94 4.97 31.71
CA TYR A 192 24.96 5.99 31.45
C TYR A 192 25.72 6.37 32.72
N VAL A 193 25.03 6.62 33.83
CA VAL A 193 25.66 6.97 35.13
C VAL A 193 26.52 5.82 35.65
N VAL A 194 26.03 4.59 35.57
CA VAL A 194 26.76 3.39 35.99
C VAL A 194 28.00 3.20 35.13
N SER A 195 27.89 3.33 33.81
CA SER A 195 29.02 3.24 32.87
C SER A 195 30.07 4.33 33.13
N LYS A 196 29.63 5.55 33.43
CA LYS A 196 30.52 6.69 33.75
C LYS A 196 31.31 6.46 35.04
N ARG A 197 30.70 5.89 36.08
CA ARG A 197 31.36 5.63 37.37
C ARG A 197 32.33 4.45 37.29
N ILE A 198 31.98 3.38 36.57
CA ILE A 198 32.80 2.17 36.45
C ILE A 198 33.95 2.36 35.44
N GLY A 199 33.72 3.12 34.36
CA GLY A 199 34.73 3.38 33.33
C GLY A 199 35.95 4.17 33.84
N ILE A 200 35.72 5.16 34.71
CA ILE A 200 36.80 5.96 35.32
C ILE A 200 37.63 5.14 36.31
N LEU A 201 36.99 4.27 37.11
CA LEU A 201 37.66 3.43 38.10
C LEU A 201 38.56 2.35 37.48
N LYS A 202 38.16 1.78 36.33
CA LYS A 202 39.02 0.81 35.63
C LYS A 202 40.22 1.49 34.96
N LEU A 203 40.05 2.69 34.40
CA LEU A 203 41.14 3.40 33.74
C LEU A 203 42.23 3.82 34.75
N GLN A 204 41.84 4.31 35.93
CA GLN A 204 42.81 4.67 36.98
C GLN A 204 43.54 3.46 37.57
N ARG A 205 42.86 2.33 37.78
CA ARG A 205 43.52 1.10 38.26
C ARG A 205 44.54 0.59 37.26
N THR A 206 44.21 0.57 35.97
CA THR A 206 45.11 0.12 34.90
C THR A 206 46.35 1.01 34.76
N ILE A 207 46.20 2.33 34.87
CA ILE A 207 47.35 3.27 34.83
C ILE A 207 48.23 3.10 36.07
N THR A 208 47.62 2.90 37.25
CA THR A 208 48.38 2.73 38.51
C THR A 208 49.14 1.39 38.55
N THR A 209 48.56 0.29 38.04
CA THR A 209 49.29 -0.97 37.88
C THR A 209 50.36 -0.91 36.80
N ALA A 210 50.14 -0.17 35.70
CA ALA A 210 51.16 0.01 34.66
C ALA A 210 52.37 0.82 35.15
N ILE A 211 52.15 1.88 35.94
CA ILE A 211 53.24 2.67 36.55
C ILE A 211 54.00 1.82 37.59
N LYS A 212 53.30 1.03 38.41
CA LYS A 212 53.93 0.15 39.41
C LYS A 212 54.71 -1.01 38.76
N ALA A 213 54.24 -1.54 37.63
CA ALA A 213 54.93 -2.55 36.84
C ALA A 213 56.14 -1.97 36.08
N GLY A 214 56.10 -0.69 35.69
CA GLY A 214 57.20 0.01 35.02
C GLY A 214 58.37 0.40 35.95
N MET A 215 58.18 0.45 37.27
CA MET A 215 59.22 0.80 38.25
C MET A 215 59.94 -0.40 38.89
N ALA A 216 59.40 -1.62 38.80
CA ALA A 216 59.88 -2.78 39.56
C ALA A 216 60.88 -3.69 38.81
N GLY A 217 61.44 -3.25 37.68
CA GLY A 217 62.36 -4.08 36.91
C GLY A 217 63.22 -3.29 35.94
N LYS A 218 64.34 -2.76 36.44
CA LYS A 218 65.67 -2.71 35.79
C LYS A 218 66.57 -1.68 36.50
N PRO A 219 67.56 -2.16 37.25
CA PRO A 219 68.92 -1.71 36.96
C PRO A 219 69.87 -2.90 37.02
N GLU A 220 70.40 -3.37 35.88
CA GLU A 220 71.67 -4.12 35.77
C GLU A 220 71.88 -4.65 34.33
N LEU A 221 71.79 -3.81 33.29
CA LEU A 221 72.29 -4.18 31.95
C LEU A 221 72.89 -2.98 31.18
N ALA A 222 73.38 -1.96 31.90
CA ALA A 222 74.00 -0.77 31.27
C ALA A 222 75.54 -0.80 31.25
N ARG A 223 76.20 -1.89 31.65
CA ARG A 223 77.67 -2.00 31.66
C ARG A 223 78.15 -3.39 31.27
N LYS A 224 78.01 -3.78 29.99
CA LYS A 224 78.90 -4.73 29.28
C LYS A 224 78.38 -5.06 27.88
N ALA A 225 78.43 -4.09 26.98
CA ALA A 225 78.39 -4.33 25.53
C ALA A 225 79.36 -3.38 24.81
N VAL A 226 80.53 -3.16 25.42
CA VAL A 226 81.65 -2.35 24.88
C VAL A 226 82.84 -3.21 24.45
N GLU A 227 82.87 -4.52 24.69
CA GLU A 227 84.02 -5.35 24.29
C GLU A 227 83.57 -6.61 23.54
N GLU A 228 83.95 -6.65 22.26
CA GLU A 228 84.42 -7.82 21.50
C GLU A 228 83.45 -9.01 21.34
N GLY A 229 82.95 -9.30 20.13
CA GLY A 229 83.68 -10.07 19.09
C GLY A 229 83.32 -11.57 19.24
N ILE A 230 82.87 -12.35 18.25
CA ILE A 230 83.41 -12.60 16.90
C ILE A 230 82.39 -13.45 16.10
N ASN A 231 82.12 -13.03 14.86
CA ASN A 231 81.83 -13.75 13.59
C ASN A 231 80.83 -14.92 13.48
N GLN A 232 79.89 -14.76 12.53
CA GLN A 232 79.86 -15.49 11.23
C GLN A 232 78.89 -14.78 10.24
N GLY A 233 79.38 -14.18 9.13
CA GLY A 233 79.29 -14.66 7.72
C GLY A 233 77.85 -14.62 7.12
N ARG A 234 77.50 -14.05 5.95
CA ARG A 234 78.17 -13.79 4.66
C ARG A 234 77.24 -12.91 3.75
N PHE A 235 77.85 -12.11 2.87
CA PHE A 235 77.37 -11.37 1.66
C PHE A 235 76.43 -12.18 0.70
N ASP A 236 75.60 -11.67 -0.24
CA ASP A 236 75.44 -10.36 -0.91
C ASP A 236 74.16 -10.32 -1.79
N GLY A 237 73.69 -9.13 -2.23
CA GLY A 237 72.87 -8.99 -3.46
C GLY A 237 71.87 -7.82 -3.56
N ASN A 238 72.26 -6.75 -4.28
CA ASN A 238 71.55 -5.51 -4.68
C ASN A 238 70.24 -5.67 -5.51
N VAL A 239 69.42 -4.60 -5.57
CA VAL A 239 68.95 -3.85 -6.79
C VAL A 239 67.95 -2.72 -6.43
N VAL A 240 68.11 -1.55 -7.09
CA VAL A 240 67.11 -0.48 -7.30
C VAL A 240 67.04 -0.21 -8.83
N PRO A 241 65.87 0.17 -9.41
CA PRO A 241 65.76 1.41 -10.21
C PRO A 241 64.38 2.11 -10.00
N ASP A 242 64.24 3.43 -9.83
CA ASP A 242 64.41 4.60 -10.74
C ASP A 242 63.23 4.89 -11.73
N LYS A 243 62.73 6.15 -11.66
CA LYS A 243 61.89 7.04 -12.53
C LYS A 243 60.42 6.78 -12.90
N GLY A 244 59.59 7.81 -12.65
CA GLY A 244 58.35 8.12 -13.37
C GLY A 244 57.41 9.17 -12.71
N LEU A 245 57.68 10.47 -12.89
CA LEU A 245 56.75 11.63 -12.74
C LEU A 245 56.28 12.01 -14.18
N PRO A 246 55.22 12.84 -14.48
CA PRO A 246 54.58 13.83 -13.60
C PRO A 246 53.06 14.19 -13.88
N LEU A 247 52.51 15.19 -13.14
CA LEU A 247 51.39 16.15 -13.48
C LEU A 247 49.96 15.58 -13.72
N GLN A 248 48.81 16.11 -13.27
CA GLN A 248 48.32 17.49 -13.13
C GLN A 248 46.98 17.49 -12.32
N GLN A 249 46.79 18.42 -11.37
CA GLN A 249 45.47 19.03 -11.04
C GLN A 249 45.01 19.91 -12.25
N PRO A 250 43.78 20.47 -12.42
CA PRO A 250 42.74 20.86 -11.44
C PRO A 250 41.26 20.60 -11.91
N MET A 251 40.25 20.55 -11.02
CA MET A 251 39.32 21.63 -10.62
C MET A 251 38.51 22.29 -11.76
N ARG A 252 37.17 22.19 -11.72
CA ARG A 252 36.22 23.32 -11.56
C ARG A 252 34.78 22.85 -11.79
N ASP A 253 33.98 22.93 -10.74
CA ASP A 253 32.60 23.39 -10.83
C ASP A 253 32.49 24.66 -9.97
N GLU A 254 31.47 25.46 -10.27
CA GLU A 254 31.04 26.71 -9.63
C GLU A 254 31.50 28.00 -10.31
N LEU A 255 30.72 28.42 -11.31
CA LEU A 255 29.77 29.54 -11.16
C LEU A 255 28.65 29.44 -12.20
#